data_AF-A0A2R6DHT0-F1
#
_entry.id   AF-A0A2R6DHT0-F1
#
_cell.length_a   1.000
_cell.length_b   1.000
_cell.length_c   1.000
_cell.angle_alpha   90.00
_cell.angle_beta   90.00
_cell.angle_gamma   90.00
#
_symmetry.space_group_name_H-M   'P 1'
#
loop_
_entity.id
_entity.type
_entity.pdbx_description
1 polymer ?
#
loop_
_entity_poly.entity_id
_entity_poly.type
_entity_poly.pdbx_seq_one_letter_code
_entity_poly.pdbx_strand_id
1 'polypeptide(L)' 'MTATTARTVITGRVGSTVTDRAVTECAEDDCAERAAVRLYVPWADDRDVCTAHARGLVQQEGVVAEPLDGAAEDWQ' A
#
# COMPACT_ATOMS: atom_id res chain seq x y z
N MET A 1 42.88 -16.68 40.09
CA MET A 1 41.57 -16.02 40.25
C MET A 1 41.20 -15.41 38.90
N THR A 2 40.67 -16.23 37.98
CA THR A 2 40.42 -15.83 36.58
C THR A 2 38.98 -15.34 36.44
N ALA A 3 38.82 -14.09 36.02
CA ALA A 3 37.52 -13.44 35.85
C ALA A 3 36.83 -13.94 34.56
N THR A 4 35.69 -14.60 34.73
CA THR A 4 34.79 -15.01 33.65
C THR A 4 34.17 -13.79 32.99
N THR A 5 34.55 -13.52 31.74
CA THR A 5 33.92 -12.49 30.91
C THR A 5 32.57 -13.01 30.42
N ALA A 6 31.47 -12.46 30.95
CA ALA A 6 30.13 -12.67 30.40
C ALA A 6 29.92 -11.72 29.21
N ARG A 7 29.93 -12.25 27.98
CA ARG A 7 29.53 -11.51 26.78
C ARG A 7 28.00 -11.56 26.69
N THR A 8 27.33 -10.46 26.99
CA THR A 8 25.90 -10.28 26.70
C THR A 8 25.71 -10.18 25.20
N VAL A 9 25.08 -11.19 24.60
CA VAL A 9 24.55 -11.11 23.24
C VAL A 9 23.25 -10.33 23.27
N ILE A 10 23.32 -9.03 22.99
CA ILE A 10 22.16 -8.23 22.63
C ILE A 10 22.02 -8.37 21.11
N THR A 11 21.42 -9.47 20.64
CA THR A 11 21.05 -9.58 19.23
C THR A 11 19.91 -8.62 18.97
N GLY A 12 20.26 -7.48 18.38
CA GLY A 12 19.36 -6.40 18.03
C GLY A 12 18.16 -6.90 17.24
N ARG A 13 16.98 -6.43 17.64
CA ARG A 13 15.80 -6.37 16.78
C ARG A 13 16.18 -5.47 15.60
N VAL A 14 16.52 -6.07 14.46
CA VAL A 14 16.39 -5.36 13.19
C VAL A 14 14.89 -5.21 12.98
N GLY A 15 14.35 -4.05 13.36
CA GLY A 15 13.09 -3.60 12.82
C GLY A 15 13.33 -3.42 11.33
N SER A 16 13.18 -4.50 10.58
CA SER A 16 12.94 -4.42 9.15
C SER A 16 11.64 -3.65 9.03
N THR A 17 11.73 -2.33 8.94
CA THR A 17 10.81 -1.58 8.10
C THR A 17 11.02 -2.20 6.73
N VAL A 18 10.34 -3.33 6.47
CA VAL A 18 10.10 -3.78 5.11
C VAL A 18 9.53 -2.54 4.48
N THR A 19 10.38 -1.90 3.71
CA THR A 19 9.98 -0.84 2.83
C THR A 19 9.07 -1.56 1.85
N ASP A 20 7.78 -1.57 2.18
CA ASP A 20 6.66 -1.64 1.25
C ASP A 20 6.95 -0.55 0.22
N ARG A 21 7.62 -0.95 -0.87
CA ARG A 21 8.43 -0.01 -1.65
C ARG A 21 7.67 0.63 -2.79
N ALA A 22 6.33 0.50 -2.86
CA ALA A 22 5.50 1.22 -3.82
C ALA A 22 3.97 1.09 -3.62
N VAL A 23 3.43 0.74 -2.45
CA VAL A 23 1.96 0.87 -2.31
C VAL A 23 1.64 2.32 -2.00
N THR A 24 1.32 3.09 -3.05
CA THR A 24 0.78 4.45 -2.93
C THR A 24 -0.42 4.42 -1.96
N GLU A 25 -0.55 5.44 -1.12
CA GLU A 25 -1.75 5.65 -0.30
C GLU A 25 -2.92 6.00 -1.23
N CYS A 26 -4.16 5.80 -0.77
CA CYS A 26 -5.33 6.22 -1.53
C CYS A 26 -5.23 7.71 -1.86
N ALA A 27 -5.39 8.06 -3.13
CA ALA A 27 -5.34 9.45 -3.60
C ALA A 27 -6.54 10.31 -3.16
N GLU A 28 -7.53 9.72 -2.47
CA GLU A 28 -8.68 10.44 -1.95
C GLU A 28 -8.34 11.09 -0.61
N ASP A 29 -8.86 12.29 -0.38
CA ASP A 29 -8.69 12.98 0.89
C ASP A 29 -9.26 12.16 2.06
N ASP A 30 -8.59 12.24 3.21
CA ASP A 30 -8.97 11.57 4.46
C ASP A 30 -8.93 10.03 4.42
N CYS A 31 -8.21 9.43 3.46
CA CYS A 31 -8.05 7.99 3.33
C CYS A 31 -6.57 7.58 3.38
N ALA A 32 -6.19 6.82 4.41
CA ALA A 32 -4.82 6.32 4.60
C ALA A 32 -4.66 4.85 4.16
N GLU A 33 -5.72 4.28 3.58
CA GLU A 33 -5.73 2.93 3.06
C GLU A 33 -4.77 2.79 1.88
N ARG A 34 -4.23 1.58 1.74
CA ARG A 34 -3.36 1.23 0.62
C ARG A 34 -4.13 1.30 -0.70
N ALA A 35 -3.56 1.98 -1.69
CA ALA A 35 -4.08 1.95 -3.04
C ALA A 35 -3.96 0.54 -3.62
N ALA A 36 -5.01 0.14 -4.33
CA ALA A 36 -5.18 -1.19 -4.88
C ALA A 36 -5.63 -1.15 -6.34
N VAL A 37 -6.12 0.00 -6.80
CA VAL A 37 -6.72 0.17 -8.13
C VAL A 37 -6.30 1.52 -8.69
N ARG A 38 -5.85 1.52 -9.94
CA ARG A 38 -5.69 2.72 -10.75
C ARG A 38 -6.99 3.02 -11.48
N LEU A 39 -7.48 4.25 -11.35
CA LEU A 39 -8.62 4.75 -12.09
C LEU A 39 -8.14 5.61 -13.25
N TYR A 40 -8.57 5.24 -14.45
CA TYR A 40 -8.45 6.05 -15.65
C TYR A 40 -9.73 6.86 -15.81
N VAL A 41 -9.62 8.18 -15.64
CA VAL A 41 -10.76 9.10 -15.65
C VAL A 41 -10.64 10.00 -16.88
N PRO A 42 -11.57 9.98 -17.85
CA PRO A 42 -11.35 10.68 -19.13
C PRO A 42 -11.44 12.22 -19.04
N TRP A 43 -11.85 12.77 -17.89
CA TRP A 43 -11.98 14.21 -17.65
C TRP A 43 -11.11 14.72 -16.49
N ALA A 44 -10.26 13.88 -15.90
CA ALA A 44 -9.36 14.24 -14.82
C ALA A 44 -8.05 13.45 -14.95
N ASP A 45 -7.10 13.68 -14.05
CA ASP A 45 -5.88 12.86 -14.00
C ASP A 45 -6.17 11.44 -13.49
N ASP A 46 -5.32 10.52 -13.91
CA ASP A 46 -5.32 9.14 -13.41
C ASP A 46 -4.97 9.15 -11.91
N ARG A 47 -5.67 8.32 -11.13
CA ARG A 47 -5.47 8.28 -9.67
C ARG A 47 -5.47 6.86 -9.13
N ASP A 48 -4.61 6.63 -8.15
CA ASP A 48 -4.50 5.36 -7.45
C ASP A 48 -5.33 5.42 -6.17
N VAL A 49 -6.32 4.56 -6.04
CA VAL A 49 -7.24 4.56 -4.91
C VAL A 49 -7.37 3.16 -4.29
N CYS A 50 -7.87 3.11 -3.06
CA CYS A 50 -8.21 1.84 -2.41
C CYS A 50 -9.42 1.17 -3.10
N THR A 51 -9.62 -0.13 -2.86
CA THR A 51 -10.73 -0.88 -3.47
C THR A 51 -12.12 -0.32 -3.10
N ALA A 52 -12.27 0.24 -1.89
CA ALA A 52 -13.52 0.86 -1.47
C ALA A 52 -13.87 2.10 -2.31
N HIS A 53 -12.93 3.03 -2.50
CA HIS A 53 -13.15 4.23 -3.32
C HIS A 53 -13.27 3.88 -4.80
N ALA A 54 -12.48 2.92 -5.29
CA ALA A 54 -12.58 2.44 -6.67
C ALA A 54 -14.00 1.94 -6.99
N ARG A 55 -14.63 1.17 -6.10
CA ARG A 55 -16.00 0.66 -6.29
C ARG A 55 -17.04 1.76 -6.41
N GLY A 56 -16.86 2.89 -5.72
CA GLY A 56 -17.75 4.04 -5.86
C GLY A 56 -17.48 4.80 -7.16
N LEU A 57 -16.22 5.04 -7.47
CA LEU A 57 -15.80 5.91 -8.57
C LEU A 57 -15.96 5.27 -9.95
N VAL A 58 -15.79 3.95 -10.07
CA VAL A 58 -15.93 3.20 -11.34
C VAL A 58 -17.36 3.22 -11.89
N GLN A 59 -18.34 3.55 -11.04
CA GLN A 59 -19.74 3.67 -11.44
C GLN A 59 -20.02 4.92 -12.28
N GLN A 60 -19.08 5.86 -12.33
CA GLN A 60 -19.22 7.08 -13.14
C GLN A 60 -18.98 6.75 -14.63
N GLU A 61 -19.73 7.42 -15.49
CA GLU A 61 -19.73 7.11 -16.92
C GLU A 61 -18.36 7.30 -17.56
N GLY A 62 -17.71 6.22 -18.02
CA GLY A 62 -16.43 6.29 -18.70
C GLY A 62 -15.21 6.19 -17.79
N VAL A 63 -15.38 6.02 -16.46
CA VAL A 63 -14.26 5.67 -15.58
C VAL A 63 -13.91 4.19 -15.76
N VAL A 64 -12.62 3.89 -15.95
CA VAL A 64 -12.11 2.52 -16.05
C VAL A 64 -11.23 2.23 -14.85
N ALA A 65 -11.47 1.09 -14.20
CA ALA A 65 -10.71 0.63 -13.05
C ALA A 65 -9.77 -0.52 -13.45
N GLU A 66 -8.50 -0.37 -13.14
CA GLU A 66 -7.47 -1.39 -13.33
C GLU A 66 -6.81 -1.72 -11.99
N PRO A 67 -6.88 -2.96 -11.49
CA PRO A 67 -6.21 -3.33 -10.26
C PRO A 67 -4.69 -3.21 -10.41
N LEU A 68 -4.04 -2.65 -9.38
CA LEU A 68 -2.59 -2.56 -9.29
C LEU A 68 -1.96 -3.95 -9.09
N ASP A 69 -0.68 -4.07 -9.45
CA ASP A 69 0.07 -5.31 -9.32
C ASP A 69 0.06 -5.80 -7.85
N GLY A 70 -0.34 -7.06 -7.64
CA GLY A 70 -0.49 -7.64 -6.31
C GLY A 70 -1.82 -7.34 -5.59
N ALA A 71 -2.70 -6.51 -6.15
CA ALA A 71 -4.02 -6.21 -5.59
C ALA A 71 -5.19 -6.80 -6.41
N ALA A 72 -4.91 -7.47 -7.53
CA ALA A 72 -5.93 -8.08 -8.39
C ALA A 72 -6.84 -9.09 -7.68
N GLU A 73 -6.34 -9.80 -6.66
CA GLU A 73 -7.15 -10.73 -5.87
C GLU A 73 -8.15 -10.03 -4.93
N ASP A 74 -7.90 -8.77 -4.55
CA ASP A 74 -8.85 -7.96 -3.76
C ASP A 74 -9.95 -7.35 -4.65
N TRP A 75 -9.69 -7.25 -5.96
CA TRP A 75 -10.52 -6.59 -6.96
C TRP A 75 -11.42 -7.55 -7.77
N GLN A 76 -12.06 -8.52 -7.11
CA GLN A 76 -12.97 -9.48 -7.77
C GLN A 76 -14.42 -9.00 -7.81
#